data_AF-A0A915ASJ4-F1
#
_entry.id   AF-A0A915ASJ4-F1
#
_cell.length_a   1.000
_cell.length_b   1.000
_cell.length_c   1.000
_cell.angle_alpha   90.00
_cell.angle_beta   90.00
_cell.angle_gamma   90.00
#
_symmetry.space_group_name_H-M   'P 1'
#
loop_
_entity.id
_entity.type
_entity.pdbx_description
1 polymer ?
#
loop_
_entity_poly.entity_id
_entity_poly.type
_entity_poly.pdbx_seq_one_letter_code
_entity_poly.pdbx_strand_id
1 'polypeptide(L)'
;TIYSLDYCILADQYHALARCIELSWRSGDVEQAEKYLKNAIDANPRATIDAGFNYCKGLHEWYTGEPNAALQAFNRARRDLEWGERAIYNMIEICLNPDNEIIGGEVFDHAD
;
A
#
# COMPACT_ATOMS: atom_id res chain seq x y z
N THR A 1 2.08 -24.32 -0.70
CA THR A 1 1.47 -23.01 -1.01
C THR A 1 1.79 -21.96 0.05
N ILE A 2 1.75 -22.29 1.35
CA ILE A 2 2.17 -21.40 2.45
C ILE A 2 3.67 -21.02 2.36
N TYR A 3 4.54 -21.99 2.05
CA TYR A 3 5.98 -21.76 1.84
C TYR A 3 6.34 -20.78 0.71
N SER A 4 5.42 -20.46 -0.20
CA SER A 4 5.65 -19.50 -1.29
C SER A 4 5.47 -18.04 -0.83
N LEU A 5 4.68 -17.81 0.22
CA LEU A 5 4.44 -16.47 0.78
C LEU A 5 5.58 -16.06 1.70
N ASP A 6 6.14 -16.99 2.47
CA ASP A 6 7.33 -16.74 3.30
C ASP A 6 8.57 -16.39 2.45
N TYR A 7 8.67 -16.92 1.22
CA TYR A 7 9.77 -16.62 0.30
C TYR A 7 9.63 -15.26 -0.42
N CYS A 8 8.43 -14.67 -0.47
CA CYS A 8 8.25 -13.31 -1.01
C CYS A 8 8.84 -12.23 -0.07
N ILE A 9 9.17 -12.59 1.18
CA ILE A 9 9.77 -11.72 2.20
C ILE A 9 11.32 -11.74 2.13
N LEU A 10 11.92 -12.21 1.03
CA LEU A 10 13.34 -11.99 0.77
C LEU A 10 13.56 -10.57 0.26
N ALA A 11 13.74 -9.65 1.21
CA ALA A 11 14.40 -8.33 1.26
C ALA A 11 14.44 -7.35 0.06
N ASP A 12 13.98 -7.71 -1.14
CA ASP A 12 14.11 -6.90 -2.37
C ASP A 12 12.90 -7.03 -3.32
N GLN A 13 11.89 -7.83 -2.98
CA GLN A 13 10.70 -7.99 -3.82
C GLN A 13 9.54 -7.11 -3.35
N TYR A 14 9.74 -5.80 -3.33
CA TYR A 14 8.67 -4.84 -2.99
C TYR A 14 7.46 -4.93 -3.94
N HIS A 15 7.65 -5.45 -5.16
CA HIS A 15 6.52 -5.77 -6.05
C HIS A 15 5.61 -6.86 -5.48
N ALA A 16 6.19 -7.91 -4.93
CA ALA A 16 5.44 -8.97 -4.27
C ALA A 16 4.79 -8.46 -2.99
N LEU A 17 5.51 -7.64 -2.21
CA LEU A 17 4.98 -7.02 -1.00
C LEU A 17 3.76 -6.14 -1.29
N ALA A 18 3.85 -5.27 -2.30
CA ALA A 18 2.74 -4.41 -2.72
C ALA A 18 1.50 -5.24 -3.10
N ARG A 19 1.68 -6.35 -3.82
CA ARG A 19 0.59 -7.28 -4.14
C ARG A 19 0.01 -7.97 -2.92
N CYS A 20 0.85 -8.39 -1.98
CA CYS A 20 0.38 -9.01 -0.73
C CYS A 20 -0.47 -8.03 0.08
N ILE A 21 -0.05 -6.76 0.18
CA ILE A 21 -0.81 -5.70 0.87
C ILE A 21 -2.17 -5.47 0.20
N GLU A 22 -2.19 -5.32 -1.13
CA GLU A 22 -3.43 -5.16 -1.89
C GLU A 22 -4.39 -6.34 -1.69
N LEU A 23 -3.89 -7.57 -1.79
CA LEU A 23 -4.70 -8.78 -1.63
C LEU A 23 -5.25 -8.91 -0.22
N SER A 24 -4.42 -8.66 0.80
CA SER A 24 -4.82 -8.67 2.21
C SER A 24 -5.94 -7.66 2.49
N TRP A 25 -5.83 -6.45 1.97
CA TRP A 25 -6.89 -5.46 2.10
C TRP A 25 -8.20 -5.91 1.42
N ARG A 26 -8.10 -6.39 0.16
CA ARG A 26 -9.27 -6.85 -0.60
C ARG A 26 -9.96 -8.07 0.03
N SER A 27 -9.23 -8.89 0.77
CA SER A 27 -9.81 -10.01 1.54
C SER A 27 -10.37 -9.60 2.90
N GLY A 28 -10.24 -8.33 3.30
CA GLY A 28 -10.64 -7.82 4.61
C GLY A 28 -9.68 -8.17 5.75
N ASP A 29 -8.47 -8.66 5.44
CA ASP A 29 -7.44 -9.06 6.41
C ASP A 29 -6.35 -7.98 6.50
N VAL A 30 -6.73 -6.82 7.05
CA VAL A 30 -5.86 -5.64 7.10
C VAL A 30 -4.68 -5.84 8.06
N GLU A 31 -4.87 -6.62 9.14
CA GLU A 31 -3.80 -6.95 10.08
C GLU A 31 -2.65 -7.72 9.41
N GLN A 32 -2.97 -8.56 8.42
CA GLN A 32 -1.96 -9.31 7.70
C GLN A 32 -1.05 -8.41 6.84
N ALA A 33 -1.59 -7.32 6.29
CA ALA A 33 -0.80 -6.32 5.56
C ALA A 33 0.23 -5.63 6.47
N GLU A 34 -0.18 -5.27 7.69
CA GLU A 34 0.72 -4.66 8.69
C GLU A 34 1.85 -5.63 9.08
N LYS A 35 1.52 -6.92 9.27
CA LYS A 35 2.53 -7.97 9.54
C LYS A 35 3.57 -8.07 8.42
N TYR A 36 3.16 -7.96 7.16
CA TYR A 36 4.12 -8.00 6.05
C TYR A 36 5.09 -6.81 6.08
N LEU A 37 4.60 -5.60 6.35
CA LEU A 37 5.46 -4.42 6.49
C LEU A 37 6.42 -4.54 7.68
N LYS A 38 5.93 -5.04 8.82
CA LYS A 38 6.77 -5.28 9.99
C LYS A 38 7.87 -6.31 9.70
N ASN A 39 7.51 -7.43 9.07
CA ASN A 39 8.48 -8.46 8.69
C ASN A 39 9.56 -7.92 7.74
N ALA A 40 9.20 -7.01 6.83
CA ALA A 40 10.18 -6.35 5.95
C ALA A 40 11.17 -5.49 6.74
N ILE A 41 10.71 -4.74 7.75
CA ILE A 41 11.59 -3.95 8.65
C ILE A 41 12.45 -4.88 9.52
N ASP A 42 11.86 -5.94 10.09
CA ASP A 42 12.58 -6.88 10.96
C ASP A 42 13.68 -7.63 10.18
N ALA A 43 13.43 -7.96 8.90
CA ALA A 43 14.42 -8.56 8.01
C ALA A 43 15.49 -7.56 7.54
N ASN A 44 15.10 -6.31 7.27
CA ASN A 44 16.01 -5.24 6.88
C ASN A 44 15.60 -3.91 7.53
N PRO A 45 16.24 -3.49 8.63
CA PRO A 45 15.91 -2.23 9.30
C PRO A 45 16.10 -0.98 8.41
N ARG A 46 16.91 -1.09 7.34
CA ARG A 46 17.11 -0.02 6.36
C ARG A 46 16.02 0.03 5.28
N ALA A 47 15.08 -0.91 5.25
CA ALA A 47 13.96 -0.89 4.29
C ALA A 47 13.20 0.45 4.32
N THR A 48 13.16 1.13 5.47
CA THR A 48 12.49 2.44 5.63
C THR A 48 13.00 3.56 4.72
N ILE A 49 14.22 3.45 4.15
CA ILE A 49 14.73 4.42 3.16
C ILE A 49 14.50 3.99 1.71
N ASP A 50 14.06 2.75 1.47
CA ASP A 50 13.86 2.22 0.13
C ASP A 50 12.57 2.76 -0.46
N ALA A 51 12.61 3.13 -1.74
CA ALA A 51 11.43 3.66 -2.43
C ALA A 51 10.30 2.62 -2.51
N GLY A 52 10.63 1.35 -2.79
CA GLY A 52 9.66 0.26 -2.85
C GLY A 52 8.98 -0.02 -1.51
N PHE A 53 9.71 0.03 -0.40
CA PHE A 53 9.11 -0.08 0.93
C PHE A 53 8.18 1.09 1.21
N ASN A 54 8.61 2.33 0.93
CA ASN A 54 7.78 3.52 1.15
C ASN A 54 6.53 3.52 0.26
N TYR A 55 6.60 2.98 -0.95
CA TYR A 55 5.42 2.74 -1.77
C TYR A 55 4.46 1.72 -1.14
N CYS A 56 4.97 0.58 -0.68
CA CYS A 56 4.17 -0.45 0.01
C CYS A 56 3.51 0.12 1.28
N LYS A 57 4.26 0.89 2.06
CA LYS A 57 3.74 1.60 3.23
C LYS A 57 2.62 2.56 2.84
N GLY A 58 2.83 3.35 1.77
CA GLY A 58 1.81 4.28 1.28
C GLY A 58 0.50 3.60 0.89
N LEU A 59 0.58 2.44 0.24
CA LEU A 59 -0.62 1.63 -0.07
C LEU A 59 -1.36 1.20 1.19
N HIS A 60 -0.65 0.69 2.20
CA HIS A 60 -1.26 0.24 3.44
C HIS A 60 -1.98 1.38 4.16
N GLU A 61 -1.31 2.52 4.35
CA GLU A 61 -1.87 3.71 4.99
C GLU A 61 -3.11 4.22 4.23
N TRP A 62 -3.07 4.16 2.89
CA TRP A 62 -4.22 4.55 2.07
C TRP A 62 -5.42 3.63 2.29
N TYR A 63 -5.17 2.33 2.25
CA TYR A 63 -6.19 1.30 2.45
C TYR A 63 -6.78 1.26 3.86
N THR A 64 -6.06 1.79 4.85
CA THR A 64 -6.54 1.91 6.24
C THR A 64 -7.22 3.25 6.53
N GLY A 65 -7.36 4.13 5.53
CA GLY A 65 -8.03 5.42 5.71
C GLY A 65 -7.15 6.53 6.28
N GLU A 66 -5.83 6.43 6.13
CA GLU A 66 -4.85 7.40 6.62
C GLU A 66 -4.19 8.19 5.45
N PRO A 67 -4.93 9.05 4.72
CA PRO A 67 -4.46 9.71 3.50
C PRO A 67 -3.19 10.55 3.71
N ASN A 68 -3.07 11.22 4.86
CA ASN A 68 -1.92 12.05 5.17
C ASN A 68 -0.64 11.21 5.36
N ALA A 69 -0.74 10.06 6.01
CA ALA A 69 0.37 9.15 6.19
C ALA A 69 0.77 8.49 4.85
N ALA A 70 -0.22 8.14 4.04
CA ALA A 70 -0.03 7.62 2.69
C ALA A 70 0.73 8.62 1.80
N LEU A 71 0.30 9.88 1.75
CA LEU A 71 0.96 10.94 0.99
C LEU A 71 2.42 11.15 1.44
N GLN A 72 2.70 11.11 2.74
CA GLN A 72 4.08 11.21 3.24
C GLN A 72 4.95 10.03 2.78
N ALA A 73 4.41 8.82 2.79
CA ALA A 73 5.12 7.63 2.34
C ALA A 73 5.36 7.67 0.82
N PHE A 74 4.34 7.96 0.01
CA PHE A 74 4.50 8.11 -1.44
C PHE A 74 5.45 9.24 -1.82
N ASN A 75 5.51 10.34 -1.05
CA ASN A 75 6.47 11.41 -1.30
C ASN A 75 7.93 10.94 -1.24
N ARG A 76 8.24 9.99 -0.35
CA ARG A 76 9.58 9.40 -0.24
C ARG A 76 9.92 8.51 -1.45
N ALA A 77 8.93 7.96 -2.13
CA ALA A 77 9.11 7.12 -3.32
C ALA A 77 9.05 7.89 -4.66
N ARG A 78 8.45 9.09 -4.70
CA ARG A 78 8.08 9.80 -5.95
C ARG A 78 9.19 10.11 -6.96
N ARG A 79 10.45 10.10 -6.53
CA ARG A 79 11.61 10.43 -7.38
C ARG A 79 12.34 9.20 -7.88
N ASP A 80 11.92 8.03 -7.45
CA ASP A 80 12.51 6.76 -7.86
C ASP A 80 12.12 6.43 -9.31
N LEU A 81 13.03 5.79 -10.06
CA LEU A 81 12.82 5.48 -11.47
C LEU A 81 11.78 4.37 -11.68
N GLU A 82 11.58 3.48 -10.72
CA GLU A 82 10.68 2.33 -10.82
C GLU A 82 9.38 2.54 -10.02
N TRP A 83 9.49 3.19 -8.87
CA TRP A 83 8.37 3.42 -7.94
C TRP A 83 7.74 4.80 -8.07
N GLY A 84 8.45 5.77 -8.66
CA GLY A 84 8.05 7.17 -8.67
C GLY A 84 6.75 7.41 -9.41
N GLU A 85 6.60 6.86 -10.61
CA GLU A 85 5.37 6.99 -11.40
C GLU A 85 4.16 6.44 -10.63
N ARG A 86 4.26 5.21 -10.11
CA ARG A 86 3.19 4.58 -9.32
C ARG A 86 2.84 5.36 -8.06
N ALA A 87 3.85 5.86 -7.36
CA ALA A 87 3.66 6.69 -6.17
C ALA A 87 2.92 8.00 -6.53
N ILE A 88 3.29 8.65 -7.63
CA ILE A 88 2.64 9.88 -8.08
C ILE A 88 1.18 9.62 -8.46
N TYR A 89 0.88 8.52 -9.17
CA TYR A 89 -0.51 8.17 -9.47
C TYR A 89 -1.34 8.01 -8.18
N ASN A 90 -0.85 7.26 -7.19
CA ASN A 90 -1.55 7.12 -5.92
C ASN A 90 -1.72 8.46 -5.17
N MET A 91 -0.71 9.35 -5.23
CA MET A 91 -0.84 10.70 -4.66
C MET A 91 -1.93 11.51 -5.37
N ILE A 92 -2.06 11.38 -6.69
CA ILE A 92 -3.12 12.04 -7.47
C ILE A 92 -4.48 11.49 -7.05
N GLU A 93 -4.65 10.18 -6.95
CA GLU A 93 -5.90 9.55 -6.50
C GLU A 93 -6.34 10.05 -5.12
N ILE A 94 -5.42 10.11 -4.15
CA ILE A 94 -5.70 10.65 -2.82
C ILE A 94 -6.13 12.12 -2.89
N CYS A 95 -5.48 12.93 -3.74
CA CYS A 95 -5.85 14.34 -3.90
C CYS A 95 -7.23 14.53 -4.57
N LEU A 96 -7.65 13.59 -5.42
CA LEU A 96 -8.95 13.64 -6.11
C LEU A 96 -10.09 13.19 -5.21
N ASN A 97 -9.84 12.22 -4.33
CA ASN A 97 -10.84 11.64 -3.45
C ASN A 97 -10.22 11.29 -2.09
N PRO A 98 -9.95 12.27 -1.21
CA PRO A 98 -9.21 12.06 0.04
C PRO A 98 -9.95 11.17 1.04
N ASP A 99 -11.28 11.11 0.95
CA ASP A 99 -12.14 10.30 1.82
C ASP A 99 -12.26 8.84 1.33
N ASN A 100 -11.64 8.52 0.19
CA ASN A 100 -11.71 7.21 -0.46
C ASN A 100 -13.15 6.72 -0.69
N GLU A 101 -14.08 7.66 -0.94
CA GLU A 101 -15.48 7.33 -1.18
C GLU A 101 -15.63 6.56 -2.49
N ILE A 102 -16.47 5.52 -2.49
CA ILE A 102 -16.81 4.80 -3.72
C ILE A 102 -17.75 5.69 -4.53
N ILE A 103 -17.19 6.48 -5.45
CA ILE A 103 -17.95 7.34 -6.37
C ILE A 103 -18.86 6.45 -7.22
N GLY A 104 -20.16 6.44 -6.92
CA GLY A 104 -21.18 5.64 -7.59
C GLY A 104 -21.90 4.58 -6.73
N GLY A 105 -21.58 4.45 -5.45
CA GLY A 105 -22.31 3.55 -4.52
C GLY A 105 -23.70 4.06 -4.13
N GLU A 106 -23.93 5.38 -4.21
CA GLU A 106 -25.19 6.02 -3.79
C GLU A 106 -26.38 5.74 -4.71
N VAL A 107 -26.17 5.08 -5.86
CA VAL A 107 -27.27 4.78 -6.81
C VAL A 107 -28.25 3.73 -6.26
N PHE A 108 -27.91 3.02 -5.18
CA PHE A 108 -28.73 1.95 -4.63
C PHE A 108 -29.52 2.30 -3.35
N ASP A 109 -29.33 3.48 -2.75
CA ASP A 109 -30.05 3.88 -1.51
C ASP A 109 -31.33 4.69 -1.76
N HIS A 110 -31.79 4.77 -3.01
CA HIS A 110 -33.02 5.47 -3.40
C HIS A 110 -34.03 4.59 -4.16
N ALA A 111 -34.11 3.31 -3.81
CA ALA A 111 -35.25 2.47 -4.14
C ALA A 111 -35.96 2.04 -2.84
N ASP A 112 -37.19 2.53 -2.69
CA ASP A 112 -38.13 2.40 -1.56
C ASP A 112 -38.20 1.04 -0.84
#